data_AF-A0A254RLB7-F1
#
_entry.id   AF-A0A254RLB7-F1
#
_cell.length_a   1.000
_cell.length_b   1.000
_cell.length_c   1.000
_cell.angle_alpha   90.00
_cell.angle_beta   90.00
_cell.angle_gamma   90.00
#
_symmetry.space_group_name_H-M   'P 1'
#
loop_
_entity.id
_entity.type
_entity.pdbx_description
1 polymer ?
#
loop_
_entity_poly.entity_id
_entity_poly.type
_entity_poly.pdbx_seq_one_letter_code
_entity_poly.pdbx_strand_id
1 'polypeptide(L)'
;MEEAFRRSIRKMTGASIRLNACPNRSSMVADLSQSMMVTWSIALFEHLDALLNNLDPSVGNSEQISYSETAWKLADASFPQIIADANKLYDEFRAKWMQRFSTDEVLRLLLEGGDFIHHDEEKGWALTVKNNKQDISAFYSATIHLLVSDAEPLFVRMHGRVMQLQEKLCKYWHGESAVDAVSKLLPCLESSLREKENAMVVSLRSSLNSLAKKRFAAAFNTKAPARYYRTAASCARNVGRFWNPHYAYENGFLAFTDDFCDYARELTLHVIEWYHSKWSVFLRGFSRGQLNLFETTASAEA
;
A
#
# COMPACT_ATOMS: atom_id res chain seq x y z
N MET A 1 -0.04 -8.33 10.91
CA MET A 1 0.48 -7.33 9.94
C MET A 1 -0.02 -5.93 10.25
N GLU A 2 -1.30 -5.74 10.60
CA GLU A 2 -1.88 -4.42 10.86
C GLU A 2 -1.10 -3.55 11.87
N GLU A 3 -0.60 -4.11 12.99
CA GLU A 3 0.20 -3.35 13.95
C GLU A 3 1.62 -3.05 13.45
N ALA A 4 2.19 -3.88 12.57
CA ALA A 4 3.49 -3.59 11.95
C ALA A 4 3.34 -2.42 10.96
N PHE A 5 2.30 -2.42 10.12
CA PHE A 5 1.98 -1.31 9.23
C PHE A 5 1.64 -0.01 10.00
N ARG A 6 0.82 -0.08 11.05
CA ARG A 6 0.54 1.10 11.89
C ARG A 6 1.81 1.67 12.52
N ARG A 7 2.71 0.80 13.00
CA ARG A 7 4.01 1.22 13.53
C ARG A 7 4.89 1.86 12.46
N SER A 8 4.95 1.30 11.24
CA SER A 8 5.77 1.85 10.15
C SER A 8 5.26 3.22 9.68
N ILE A 9 3.94 3.42 9.60
CA ILE A 9 3.36 4.74 9.31
C ILE A 9 3.65 5.72 10.43
N ARG A 10 3.48 5.31 11.71
CA ARG A 10 3.78 6.17 12.86
C ARG A 10 5.23 6.61 12.85
N LYS A 11 6.15 5.67 12.59
CA LYS A 11 7.57 5.97 12.39
C LYS A 11 7.71 7.02 11.31
N MET A 12 7.20 6.81 10.09
CA MET A 12 7.40 7.73 8.96
C MET A 12 6.75 9.10 9.10
N THR A 13 5.53 9.16 9.64
CA THR A 13 4.69 10.37 9.67
C THR A 13 4.75 11.12 11.00
N GLY A 14 5.21 10.49 12.08
CA GLY A 14 5.12 11.01 13.44
C GLY A 14 3.70 10.99 14.02
N ALA A 15 2.70 10.52 13.26
CA ALA A 15 1.30 10.48 13.67
C ALA A 15 0.81 9.03 13.81
N SER A 16 0.07 8.76 14.87
CA SER A 16 -0.68 7.50 14.94
C SER A 16 -1.91 7.62 14.06
N ILE A 17 -2.00 6.79 13.02
CA ILE A 17 -3.25 6.67 12.25
C ILE A 17 -4.23 5.85 13.07
N ARG A 18 -5.36 6.46 13.44
CA ARG A 18 -6.57 5.70 13.75
C ARG A 18 -7.18 5.30 12.42
N LEU A 19 -7.08 4.02 12.05
CA LEU A 19 -7.76 3.47 10.87
C LEU A 19 -9.30 3.50 11.01
N ASN A 20 -9.83 3.94 12.17
CA ASN A 20 -11.24 4.24 12.39
C ASN A 20 -11.69 5.54 11.68
N ALA A 21 -11.18 5.82 10.48
CA ALA A 21 -11.95 6.63 9.56
C ALA A 21 -13.07 5.71 9.09
N CYS A 22 -14.22 5.76 9.75
CA CYS A 22 -15.43 5.20 9.16
C CYS A 22 -15.71 6.12 7.96
N PRO A 23 -15.36 5.72 6.73
CA PRO A 23 -15.62 6.57 5.59
C PRO A 23 -17.11 6.86 5.59
N ASN A 24 -17.51 8.08 5.20
CA ASN A 24 -18.92 8.41 5.12
C ASN A 24 -19.58 7.39 4.17
N ARG A 25 -20.29 6.43 4.75
CA ARG A 25 -20.83 5.27 4.02
C ARG A 25 -21.73 5.75 2.88
N SER A 26 -22.46 6.83 3.11
CA SER A 26 -23.32 7.46 2.10
C SER A 26 -22.53 8.07 0.95
N SER A 27 -21.39 8.72 1.21
CA SER A 27 -20.55 9.25 0.11
C SER A 27 -19.88 8.12 -0.67
N MET A 28 -19.40 7.08 0.02
CA MET A 28 -18.83 5.91 -0.67
C MET A 28 -19.85 5.17 -1.52
N VAL A 29 -21.07 4.98 -1.03
CA VAL A 29 -22.16 4.36 -1.79
C VAL A 29 -22.59 5.23 -2.97
N ALA A 30 -22.68 6.55 -2.78
CA ALA A 30 -22.95 7.49 -3.87
C ALA A 30 -21.86 7.43 -4.95
N ASP A 31 -20.59 7.47 -4.55
CA ASP A 31 -19.45 7.32 -5.46
C ASP A 31 -19.48 5.96 -6.17
N LEU A 32 -19.79 4.87 -5.46
CA LEU A 32 -19.95 3.53 -6.04
C LEU A 32 -21.03 3.54 -7.12
N SER A 33 -22.20 4.11 -6.82
CA SER A 33 -23.37 4.15 -7.70
C SER A 33 -23.11 4.92 -9.00
N GLN A 34 -22.34 6.01 -8.94
CA GLN A 34 -21.98 6.81 -10.12
C GLN A 34 -20.94 6.12 -11.01
N SER A 35 -20.19 5.17 -10.46
CA SER A 35 -19.10 4.47 -11.16
C SER A 35 -19.41 3.05 -11.59
N MET A 36 -20.55 2.52 -11.18
CA MET A 36 -20.94 1.16 -11.54
C MET A 36 -21.15 1.09 -13.05
N MET A 37 -20.49 0.11 -13.67
CA MET A 37 -20.62 -0.12 -15.10
C MET A 37 -22.06 -0.46 -15.47
N VAL A 38 -22.49 -0.07 -16.67
CA VAL A 38 -23.83 -0.38 -17.21
C VAL A 38 -24.13 -1.89 -17.14
N THR A 39 -23.10 -2.73 -17.29
CA THR A 39 -23.19 -4.19 -17.17
C THR A 39 -23.65 -4.67 -15.80
N TRP A 40 -23.29 -3.97 -14.71
CA TRP A 40 -23.78 -4.28 -13.37
C TRP A 40 -25.28 -3.97 -13.25
N SER A 41 -25.72 -2.81 -13.77
CA SER A 41 -27.13 -2.44 -13.77
C SER A 41 -27.98 -3.39 -14.61
N ILE A 42 -27.45 -3.87 -15.75
CA ILE A 42 -28.10 -4.90 -16.58
C ILE A 42 -28.21 -6.22 -15.81
N ALA A 43 -27.11 -6.72 -15.23
CA ALA A 43 -27.13 -7.97 -14.46
C ALA A 43 -28.08 -7.89 -13.25
N LEU A 44 -28.13 -6.74 -12.57
CA LEU A 44 -29.06 -6.49 -11.48
C LEU A 44 -30.52 -6.48 -11.96
N PHE A 45 -30.80 -5.85 -13.10
CA PHE A 45 -32.13 -5.84 -13.69
C PHE A 45 -32.58 -7.24 -14.13
N GLU A 46 -31.71 -7.99 -14.83
CA GLU A 46 -31.96 -9.39 -15.21
C GLU A 46 -32.23 -10.27 -13.99
N HIS A 47 -31.51 -10.03 -12.88
CA HIS A 47 -31.74 -10.73 -11.64
C HIS A 47 -33.10 -10.40 -11.00
N LEU A 48 -33.45 -9.11 -10.91
CA LEU A 48 -34.74 -8.67 -10.37
C LEU A 48 -35.91 -9.19 -11.22
N ASP A 49 -35.77 -9.15 -12.56
CA ASP A 49 -36.77 -9.69 -13.48
C ASP A 49 -36.92 -11.21 -13.36
N ALA A 50 -35.80 -11.94 -13.22
CA ALA A 50 -35.81 -13.37 -12.96
C ALA A 50 -36.50 -13.72 -11.62
N LEU A 51 -36.28 -12.94 -10.57
CA LEU A 51 -36.96 -13.13 -9.28
C LEU A 51 -38.47 -12.86 -9.35
N LEU A 52 -38.89 -11.86 -10.13
CA LEU A 52 -40.30 -11.48 -10.27
C LEU A 52 -41.08 -12.44 -11.18
N ASN A 53 -40.44 -12.96 -12.24
CA ASN A 53 -41.10 -13.74 -13.29
C ASN A 53 -40.90 -15.26 -13.14
N ASN A 54 -39.86 -15.72 -12.44
CA ASN A 54 -39.62 -17.14 -12.15
C ASN A 54 -39.64 -17.38 -10.64
N LEU A 55 -40.82 -17.68 -10.10
CA LEU A 55 -41.02 -18.20 -8.73
C LEU A 55 -40.52 -19.65 -8.54
N ASP A 56 -39.77 -20.19 -9.50
CA ASP A 56 -39.32 -21.57 -9.45
C ASP A 56 -38.29 -21.73 -8.32
N PRO A 57 -38.55 -22.57 -7.30
CA PRO A 57 -37.61 -22.79 -6.21
C PRO A 57 -36.27 -23.36 -6.67
N SER A 58 -36.18 -23.85 -7.92
CA SER A 58 -35.02 -24.46 -8.56
C SER A 58 -34.08 -23.50 -9.33
N VAL A 59 -34.31 -22.18 -9.29
CA VAL A 59 -33.31 -21.20 -9.78
C VAL A 59 -32.09 -21.23 -8.84
N GLY A 60 -31.11 -22.07 -9.17
CA GLY A 60 -29.86 -22.27 -8.43
C GLY A 60 -29.90 -23.45 -7.46
N ASN A 61 -29.57 -24.65 -7.95
CA ASN A 61 -29.52 -25.89 -7.14
C ASN A 61 -28.27 -26.02 -6.24
N SER A 62 -27.42 -24.99 -6.11
CA SER A 62 -26.26 -25.01 -5.21
C SER A 62 -26.47 -24.12 -3.99
N GLU A 63 -26.20 -24.64 -2.79
CA GLU A 63 -26.23 -23.87 -1.53
C GLU A 63 -25.24 -22.67 -1.53
N GLN A 64 -24.26 -22.69 -2.43
CA GLN A 64 -23.26 -21.65 -2.64
C GLN A 64 -23.40 -21.07 -4.04
N ILE A 65 -23.77 -19.79 -4.12
CA ILE A 65 -23.91 -19.03 -5.37
C ILE A 65 -22.56 -18.40 -5.69
N SER A 66 -22.13 -18.51 -6.95
CA SER A 66 -20.86 -17.98 -7.44
C SER A 66 -19.61 -18.61 -6.81
N TYR A 67 -19.64 -19.86 -6.32
CA TYR A 67 -18.43 -20.55 -5.85
C TYR A 67 -17.58 -21.07 -7.02
N SER A 68 -16.25 -21.05 -6.88
CA SER A 68 -15.31 -21.67 -7.82
C SER A 68 -14.16 -22.32 -7.05
N GLU A 69 -14.10 -23.65 -7.09
CA GLU A 69 -13.06 -24.43 -6.40
C GLU A 69 -11.68 -24.20 -7.02
N THR A 70 -11.61 -24.09 -8.36
CA THR A 70 -10.35 -23.84 -9.07
C THR A 70 -9.78 -22.47 -8.71
N ALA A 71 -10.61 -21.43 -8.72
CA ALA A 71 -10.17 -20.09 -8.34
C ALA A 71 -9.79 -20.04 -6.86
N TRP A 72 -10.53 -20.72 -5.97
CA TRP A 72 -10.19 -20.80 -4.55
C TRP A 72 -8.80 -21.40 -4.31
N LYS A 73 -8.53 -22.59 -4.89
CA LYS A 73 -7.22 -23.25 -4.79
C LYS A 73 -6.08 -22.38 -5.36
N LEU A 74 -6.34 -21.68 -6.46
CA LEU A 74 -5.36 -20.78 -7.05
C LEU A 74 -5.03 -19.60 -6.12
N ALA A 75 -6.06 -18.98 -5.51
CA ALA A 75 -5.88 -17.87 -4.57
C ALA A 75 -5.11 -18.31 -3.33
N ASP A 76 -5.53 -19.43 -2.72
CA ASP A 76 -4.94 -20.00 -1.50
C ASP A 76 -3.45 -20.33 -1.66
N ALA A 77 -3.03 -20.79 -2.84
CA ALA A 77 -1.62 -21.04 -3.13
C ALA A 77 -0.84 -19.78 -3.53
N SER A 78 -1.44 -18.90 -4.35
CA SER A 78 -0.70 -17.83 -5.03
C SER A 78 -0.46 -16.60 -4.16
N PHE A 79 -1.42 -16.20 -3.32
CA PHE A 79 -1.25 -15.03 -2.45
C PHE A 79 -0.13 -15.22 -1.42
N PRO A 80 -0.02 -16.36 -0.70
CA PRO A 80 1.10 -16.62 0.19
C PRO A 80 2.45 -16.59 -0.51
N GLN A 81 2.53 -17.11 -1.75
CA GLN A 81 3.77 -17.06 -2.53
C GLN A 81 4.16 -15.62 -2.89
N ILE A 82 3.20 -14.77 -3.30
CA ILE A 82 3.45 -13.35 -3.58
C ILE A 82 3.95 -12.63 -2.33
N ILE A 83 3.37 -12.91 -1.15
CA ILE A 83 3.81 -12.37 0.14
C ILE A 83 5.25 -12.80 0.46
N ALA A 84 5.57 -14.08 0.30
CA ALA A 84 6.92 -14.60 0.55
C ALA A 84 7.96 -13.94 -0.37
N ASP A 85 7.65 -13.82 -1.66
CA ASP A 85 8.53 -13.18 -2.63
C ASP A 85 8.70 -11.69 -2.36
N ALA A 86 7.63 -10.99 -1.98
CA ALA A 86 7.68 -9.58 -1.59
C ALA A 86 8.62 -9.41 -0.38
N ASN A 87 8.48 -10.26 0.64
CA ASN A 87 9.37 -10.23 1.79
C ASN A 87 10.83 -10.40 1.40
N LYS A 88 11.15 -11.43 0.61
CA LYS A 88 12.51 -11.69 0.15
C LYS A 88 13.11 -10.48 -0.59
N LEU A 89 12.36 -9.89 -1.51
CA LEU A 89 12.80 -8.72 -2.27
C LEU A 89 13.05 -7.51 -1.37
N TYR A 90 12.21 -7.27 -0.36
CA TYR A 90 12.41 -6.18 0.58
C TYR A 90 13.57 -6.43 1.54
N ASP A 91 13.90 -7.68 1.87
CA ASP A 91 15.11 -8.02 2.64
C ASP A 91 16.38 -7.75 1.83
N GLU A 92 16.41 -8.15 0.55
CA GLU A 92 17.51 -7.85 -0.37
C GLU A 92 17.69 -6.34 -0.57
N PHE A 93 16.58 -5.62 -0.74
CA PHE A 93 16.56 -4.16 -0.85
C PHE A 93 17.09 -3.48 0.42
N ARG A 94 16.64 -3.92 1.60
CA ARG A 94 17.12 -3.41 2.89
C ARG A 94 18.62 -3.64 3.02
N ALA A 95 19.10 -4.86 2.76
CA ALA A 95 20.52 -5.19 2.88
C ALA A 95 21.40 -4.30 1.97
N LYS A 96 21.00 -4.14 0.70
CA LYS A 96 21.67 -3.25 -0.27
C LYS A 96 21.81 -1.83 0.27
N TRP A 97 20.73 -1.26 0.78
CA TRP A 97 20.71 0.15 1.19
C TRP A 97 21.31 0.40 2.57
N MET A 98 21.23 -0.56 3.49
CA MET A 98 21.96 -0.51 4.75
C MET A 98 23.48 -0.50 4.51
N GLN A 99 23.98 -1.29 3.57
CA GLN A 99 25.41 -1.26 3.19
C GLN A 99 25.81 0.10 2.59
N ARG A 100 24.97 0.63 1.69
CA ARG A 100 25.23 1.90 0.98
C ARG A 100 25.18 3.13 1.88
N PHE A 101 24.48 3.05 3.01
CA PHE A 101 24.43 4.08 4.05
C PHE A 101 25.23 3.71 5.30
N SER A 102 26.17 2.78 5.19
CA SER A 102 27.19 2.58 6.22
C SER A 102 27.94 3.88 6.51
N THR A 103 28.45 4.01 7.73
CA THR A 103 28.97 5.29 8.23
C THR A 103 30.11 5.85 7.37
N ASP A 104 30.99 5.00 6.85
CA ASP A 104 32.10 5.42 5.99
C ASP A 104 31.61 5.90 4.61
N GLU A 105 30.61 5.23 4.03
CA GLU A 105 29.99 5.64 2.77
C GLU A 105 29.19 6.94 2.91
N VAL A 106 28.49 7.13 4.03
CA VAL A 106 27.80 8.39 4.32
C VAL A 106 28.81 9.53 4.46
N LEU A 107 29.92 9.31 5.17
CA LEU A 107 30.97 10.32 5.30
C LEU A 107 31.53 10.71 3.93
N ARG A 108 31.84 9.70 3.09
CA ARG A 108 32.33 9.89 1.73
C ARG A 108 31.32 10.67 0.88
N LEU A 109 30.03 10.31 0.93
CA LEU A 109 28.95 10.99 0.23
C LEU A 109 28.82 12.47 0.65
N LEU A 110 28.94 12.76 1.95
CA LEU A 110 28.81 14.12 2.48
C LEU A 110 30.00 15.01 2.16
N LEU A 111 31.21 14.44 2.04
CA LEU A 111 32.42 15.15 1.65
C LEU A 111 32.53 15.31 0.13
N GLU A 112 32.50 14.21 -0.61
CA GLU A 112 32.82 14.17 -2.05
C GLU A 112 31.61 14.43 -2.94
N GLY A 113 30.40 14.13 -2.45
CA GLY A 113 29.18 14.15 -3.26
C GLY A 113 28.50 15.51 -3.38
N GLY A 114 28.95 16.54 -2.64
CA GLY A 114 28.35 17.88 -2.73
C GLY A 114 28.73 18.87 -1.63
N ASP A 115 29.90 18.72 -0.98
CA ASP A 115 30.37 19.62 0.08
C ASP A 115 29.30 19.91 1.15
N PHE A 116 28.56 18.86 1.54
CA PHE A 116 27.47 18.98 2.50
C PHE A 116 27.97 19.18 3.94
N ILE A 117 29.24 18.88 4.21
CA ILE A 117 29.91 19.24 5.45
C ILE A 117 31.16 20.06 5.13
N HIS A 118 31.41 21.09 5.95
CA HIS A 118 32.56 21.97 5.80
C HIS A 118 33.35 22.04 7.11
N HIS A 119 34.65 22.34 7.00
CA HIS A 119 35.53 22.57 8.14
C HIS A 119 35.69 24.08 8.37
N ASP A 120 35.23 24.56 9.52
CA ASP A 120 35.54 25.87 10.06
C ASP A 120 36.81 25.73 10.92
N GLU A 121 37.86 26.49 10.60
CA GLU A 121 39.18 26.35 11.26
C GLU A 121 39.13 26.62 12.77
N GLU A 122 38.21 27.47 13.23
CA GLU A 122 38.07 27.83 14.65
C GLU A 122 37.11 26.90 15.41
N LYS A 123 36.05 26.43 14.74
CA LYS A 123 34.93 25.73 15.40
C LYS A 123 34.84 24.24 15.08
N GLY A 124 35.45 23.79 13.99
CA GLY A 124 35.44 22.40 13.51
C GLY A 124 34.41 22.14 12.38
N TRP A 125 33.94 20.92 12.27
CA TRP A 125 33.10 20.45 11.16
C TRP A 125 31.61 20.71 11.36
N ALA A 126 30.91 21.22 10.35
CA ALA A 126 29.47 21.48 10.38
C ALA A 126 28.76 21.19 9.05
N LEU A 127 27.45 20.90 9.13
CA LEU A 127 26.57 20.71 7.97
C LEU A 127 26.32 22.07 7.27
N THR A 128 26.44 22.11 5.94
CA THR A 128 26.24 23.32 5.11
C THR A 128 24.79 23.55 4.69
N VAL A 129 23.94 22.51 4.79
CA VAL A 129 22.53 22.55 4.41
C VAL A 129 21.77 23.57 5.25
N LYS A 130 21.28 24.63 4.62
CA LYS A 130 20.50 25.68 5.30
C LYS A 130 19.06 25.26 5.49
N ASN A 131 18.41 25.87 6.48
CA ASN A 131 16.98 25.69 6.71
C ASN A 131 16.12 26.49 5.70
N ASN A 132 16.20 26.09 4.43
CA ASN A 132 15.29 26.55 3.38
C ASN A 132 14.88 25.37 2.49
N LYS A 133 13.74 25.54 1.80
CA LYS A 133 13.14 24.45 1.01
C LYS A 133 14.03 23.97 -0.14
N GLN A 134 14.81 24.86 -0.75
CA GLN A 134 15.65 24.55 -1.91
C GLN A 134 16.83 23.69 -1.51
N ASP A 135 17.58 24.08 -0.47
CA ASP A 135 18.76 23.35 0.01
C ASP A 135 18.38 21.98 0.56
N ILE A 136 17.28 21.90 1.33
CA ILE A 136 16.76 20.63 1.82
C ILE A 136 16.35 19.71 0.66
N SER A 137 15.72 20.24 -0.39
CA SER A 137 15.33 19.45 -1.56
C SER A 137 16.54 18.99 -2.36
N ALA A 138 17.57 19.83 -2.50
CA ALA A 138 18.83 19.45 -3.15
C ALA A 138 19.53 18.34 -2.35
N PHE A 139 19.57 18.47 -1.03
CA PHE A 139 20.17 17.47 -0.16
C PHE A 139 19.43 16.13 -0.20
N TYR A 140 18.09 16.15 -0.26
CA TYR A 140 17.30 14.94 -0.47
C TYR A 140 17.65 14.25 -1.80
N SER A 141 17.71 15.02 -2.88
CA SER A 141 18.04 14.52 -4.22
C SER A 141 19.43 13.88 -4.29
N ALA A 142 20.41 14.46 -3.58
CA ALA A 142 21.78 13.96 -3.55
C ALA A 142 21.98 12.71 -2.66
N THR A 143 21.02 12.40 -1.77
CA THR A 143 21.21 11.35 -0.75
C THR A 143 20.14 10.25 -0.82
N ILE A 144 18.96 10.52 -0.26
CA ILE A 144 17.91 9.52 -0.03
C ILE A 144 17.01 9.30 -1.25
N HIS A 145 16.96 10.22 -2.21
CA HIS A 145 16.07 10.12 -3.36
C HIS A 145 16.21 8.79 -4.11
N LEU A 146 17.44 8.31 -4.34
CA LEU A 146 17.68 7.06 -5.04
C LEU A 146 17.14 5.82 -4.29
N LEU A 147 17.20 5.81 -2.95
CA LEU A 147 16.57 4.76 -2.13
C LEU A 147 15.07 4.68 -2.42
N VAL A 148 14.43 5.84 -2.43
CA VAL A 148 12.98 5.96 -2.63
C VAL A 148 12.60 5.58 -4.07
N SER A 149 13.37 6.04 -5.05
CA SER A 149 13.19 5.69 -6.47
C SER A 149 13.38 4.20 -6.73
N ASP A 150 14.32 3.53 -6.04
CA ASP A 150 14.52 2.08 -6.17
C ASP A 150 13.38 1.26 -5.51
N ALA A 151 12.66 1.82 -4.53
CA ALA A 151 11.55 1.14 -3.86
C ALA A 151 10.25 1.12 -4.69
N GLU A 152 10.00 2.17 -5.49
CA GLU A 152 8.78 2.27 -6.31
C GLU A 152 8.63 1.08 -7.30
N PRO A 153 9.67 0.65 -8.04
CA PRO A 153 9.62 -0.53 -8.89
C PRO A 153 9.29 -1.83 -8.14
N LEU A 154 9.73 -1.98 -6.88
CA LEU A 154 9.39 -3.16 -6.08
C LEU A 154 7.88 -3.24 -5.82
N PHE A 155 7.28 -2.10 -5.43
CA PHE A 155 5.84 -1.97 -5.25
C PHE A 155 5.10 -2.27 -6.56
N VAL A 156 5.53 -1.65 -7.67
CA VAL A 156 4.92 -1.86 -9.00
C VAL A 156 4.99 -3.32 -9.43
N ARG A 157 6.13 -3.98 -9.23
CA ARG A 157 6.31 -5.39 -9.57
C ARG A 157 5.36 -6.28 -8.78
N MET A 158 5.22 -6.06 -7.48
CA MET A 158 4.32 -6.85 -6.64
C MET A 158 2.86 -6.59 -6.98
N HIS A 159 2.48 -5.32 -7.17
CA HIS A 159 1.15 -4.97 -7.63
C HIS A 159 0.81 -5.60 -8.99
N GLY A 160 1.73 -5.58 -9.95
CA GLY A 160 1.55 -6.22 -11.25
C GLY A 160 1.30 -7.72 -11.15
N ARG A 161 1.98 -8.42 -10.22
CA ARG A 161 1.73 -9.85 -9.95
C ARG A 161 0.34 -10.09 -9.36
N VAL A 162 -0.11 -9.22 -8.46
CA VAL A 162 -1.46 -9.29 -7.90
C VAL A 162 -2.52 -9.06 -8.99
N MET A 163 -2.30 -8.10 -9.88
CA MET A 163 -3.21 -7.86 -11.01
C MET A 163 -3.28 -9.05 -11.97
N GLN A 164 -2.13 -9.67 -12.30
CA GLN A 164 -2.10 -10.89 -13.11
C GLN A 164 -2.81 -12.06 -12.42
N LEU A 165 -2.67 -12.20 -11.10
CA LEU A 165 -3.39 -13.21 -10.34
C LEU A 165 -4.89 -12.93 -10.37
N GLN A 166 -5.29 -11.69 -10.15
CA GLN A 166 -6.68 -11.24 -10.25
C GLN A 166 -7.28 -11.61 -11.62
N GLU A 167 -6.62 -11.27 -12.73
CA GLU A 167 -7.09 -11.64 -14.07
C GLU A 167 -7.30 -13.16 -14.24
N LYS A 168 -6.39 -13.97 -13.71
CA LYS A 168 -6.52 -15.44 -13.73
C LYS A 168 -7.68 -15.92 -12.87
N LEU A 169 -7.81 -15.40 -11.65
CA LEU A 169 -8.93 -15.74 -10.75
C LEU A 169 -10.26 -15.42 -11.41
N CYS A 170 -10.38 -14.25 -12.03
CA CYS A 170 -11.58 -13.84 -12.73
C CYS A 170 -11.93 -14.79 -13.88
N LYS A 171 -10.93 -15.23 -14.65
CA LYS A 171 -11.15 -16.14 -15.77
C LYS A 171 -11.74 -17.48 -15.30
N TYR A 172 -11.17 -18.07 -14.25
CA TYR A 172 -11.70 -19.32 -13.68
C TYR A 172 -13.07 -19.10 -13.04
N TRP A 173 -13.19 -18.06 -12.22
CA TRP A 173 -14.40 -17.74 -11.49
C TRP A 173 -15.58 -17.48 -12.43
N HIS A 174 -15.43 -16.58 -13.41
CA HIS A 174 -16.49 -16.28 -14.36
C HIS A 174 -16.85 -17.49 -15.25
N GLY A 175 -15.87 -18.35 -15.56
CA GLY A 175 -16.10 -19.55 -16.37
C GLY A 175 -16.88 -20.65 -15.64
N GLU A 176 -16.67 -20.79 -14.33
CA GLU A 176 -17.28 -21.84 -13.51
C GLU A 176 -18.56 -21.38 -12.80
N SER A 177 -18.66 -20.09 -12.47
CA SER A 177 -19.61 -19.59 -11.48
C SER A 177 -20.68 -18.67 -12.04
N ALA A 178 -20.60 -18.22 -13.30
CA ALA A 178 -21.54 -17.24 -13.88
C ALA A 178 -22.56 -17.91 -14.82
N VAL A 179 -23.21 -18.98 -14.33
CA VAL A 179 -24.07 -19.87 -15.14
C VAL A 179 -25.53 -19.39 -15.26
N ASP A 180 -25.99 -18.55 -14.32
CA ASP A 180 -27.34 -17.99 -14.26
C ASP A 180 -27.34 -16.50 -13.85
N ALA A 181 -28.48 -15.83 -13.94
CA ALA A 181 -28.60 -14.40 -13.64
C ALA A 181 -28.19 -14.03 -12.20
N VAL A 182 -28.45 -14.90 -11.22
CA VAL A 182 -28.12 -14.66 -9.80
C VAL A 182 -26.62 -14.77 -9.58
N SER A 183 -26.01 -15.79 -10.15
CA SER A 183 -24.60 -16.13 -10.02
C SER A 183 -23.66 -15.16 -10.74
N LYS A 184 -24.17 -14.36 -11.69
CA LYS A 184 -23.45 -13.29 -12.40
C LYS A 184 -23.26 -12.01 -11.58
N LEU A 185 -24.08 -11.78 -10.55
CA LEU A 185 -24.06 -10.53 -9.79
C LEU A 185 -22.67 -10.25 -9.19
N LEU A 186 -22.13 -11.18 -8.41
CA LEU A 186 -20.83 -11.00 -7.76
C LEU A 186 -19.68 -10.72 -8.76
N PRO A 187 -19.54 -11.50 -9.84
CA PRO A 187 -18.63 -11.19 -10.95
C PRO A 187 -18.79 -9.78 -11.53
N CYS A 188 -20.02 -9.35 -11.80
CA CYS A 188 -20.30 -8.03 -12.35
C CYS A 188 -19.97 -6.90 -11.37
N LEU A 189 -20.26 -7.08 -10.09
CA LEU A 189 -19.91 -6.15 -9.03
C LEU A 189 -18.40 -6.00 -8.93
N GLU A 190 -17.66 -7.10 -8.82
CA GLU A 190 -16.19 -7.09 -8.73
C GLU A 190 -15.59 -6.39 -9.96
N SER A 191 -16.04 -6.72 -11.16
CA SER A 191 -15.55 -6.10 -12.39
C SER A 191 -15.77 -4.59 -12.41
N SER A 192 -16.88 -4.09 -11.86
CA SER A 192 -17.20 -2.66 -11.82
C SER A 192 -16.31 -1.85 -10.88
N LEU A 193 -15.65 -2.50 -9.91
CA LEU A 193 -14.83 -1.84 -8.90
C LEU A 193 -13.34 -1.74 -9.29
N ARG A 194 -12.87 -2.59 -10.20
CA ARG A 194 -11.43 -2.77 -10.50
C ARG A 194 -10.68 -1.48 -10.85
N GLU A 195 -11.28 -0.62 -11.66
CA GLU A 195 -10.61 0.62 -12.10
C GLU A 195 -10.32 1.55 -10.92
N LYS A 196 -11.30 1.69 -10.02
CA LYS A 196 -11.17 2.50 -8.80
C LYS A 196 -10.16 1.91 -7.83
N GLU A 197 -10.18 0.60 -7.65
CA GLU A 197 -9.19 -0.12 -6.83
C GLU A 197 -7.77 0.15 -7.33
N ASN A 198 -7.54 0.00 -8.63
CA ASN A 198 -6.26 0.28 -9.27
C ASN A 198 -5.83 1.74 -9.06
N ALA A 199 -6.75 2.70 -9.22
CA ALA A 199 -6.47 4.12 -8.98
C ALA A 199 -6.05 4.39 -7.53
N MET A 200 -6.69 3.75 -6.55
CA MET A 200 -6.31 3.85 -5.13
C MET A 200 -4.90 3.30 -4.90
N VAL A 201 -4.56 2.14 -5.47
CA VAL A 201 -3.23 1.54 -5.33
C VAL A 201 -2.15 2.42 -5.98
N VAL A 202 -2.43 3.02 -7.14
CA VAL A 202 -1.53 3.99 -7.79
C VAL A 202 -1.30 5.21 -6.91
N SER A 203 -2.34 5.72 -6.26
CA SER A 203 -2.23 6.82 -5.28
C SER A 203 -1.36 6.45 -4.09
N LEU A 204 -1.56 5.24 -3.52
CA LEU A 204 -0.73 4.72 -2.43
C LEU A 204 0.74 4.62 -2.84
N ARG A 205 1.03 4.16 -4.06
CA ARG A 205 2.40 4.14 -4.61
C ARG A 205 3.01 5.54 -4.62
N SER A 206 2.29 6.53 -5.16
CA SER A 206 2.75 7.93 -5.21
C SER A 206 3.00 8.53 -3.82
N SER A 207 2.33 8.01 -2.78
CA SER A 207 2.52 8.45 -1.41
C SER A 207 3.93 8.15 -0.86
N LEU A 208 4.61 7.10 -1.34
CA LEU A 208 5.96 6.69 -0.88
C LEU A 208 6.94 7.86 -0.95
N ASN A 209 7.01 8.50 -2.13
CA ASN A 209 7.90 9.63 -2.39
C ASN A 209 7.52 10.86 -1.57
N SER A 210 6.23 11.18 -1.52
CA SER A 210 5.72 12.33 -0.79
C SER A 210 6.04 12.26 0.71
N LEU A 211 5.87 11.08 1.32
CA LEU A 211 6.11 10.86 2.74
C LEU A 211 7.60 10.81 3.07
N ALA A 212 8.42 10.17 2.23
CA ALA A 212 9.85 10.16 2.41
C ALA A 212 10.44 11.58 2.36
N LYS A 213 10.04 12.40 1.37
CA LYS A 213 10.44 13.82 1.28
C LYS A 213 10.00 14.62 2.51
N LYS A 214 8.75 14.45 2.96
CA LYS A 214 8.22 15.14 4.14
C LYS A 214 8.99 14.77 5.40
N ARG A 215 9.23 13.47 5.64
CA ARG A 215 10.03 12.97 6.77
C ARG A 215 11.46 13.49 6.72
N PHE A 216 12.05 13.51 5.53
CA PHE A 216 13.41 14.00 5.33
C PHE A 216 13.51 15.48 5.72
N ALA A 217 12.62 16.30 5.16
CA ALA A 217 12.62 17.74 5.40
C ALA A 217 12.41 18.09 6.88
N ALA A 218 11.62 17.30 7.62
CA ALA A 218 11.38 17.52 9.04
C ALA A 218 12.67 17.48 9.90
N ALA A 219 13.68 16.70 9.51
CA ALA A 219 14.94 16.62 10.24
C ALA A 219 15.84 17.86 10.08
N PHE A 220 15.63 18.65 9.03
CA PHE A 220 16.47 19.80 8.69
C PHE A 220 15.73 21.14 8.82
N ASN A 221 14.42 21.10 9.05
CA ASN A 221 13.60 22.29 9.30
C ASN A 221 13.69 22.78 10.76
N THR A 222 14.91 22.80 11.32
CA THR A 222 15.16 23.25 12.70
C THR A 222 15.72 24.68 12.71
N LYS A 223 15.24 25.52 13.62
CA LYS A 223 15.77 26.88 13.85
C LYS A 223 16.97 26.94 14.80
N ALA A 224 17.50 25.77 15.19
CA ALA A 224 18.62 25.69 16.11
C ALA A 224 19.90 26.24 15.46
N PRO A 225 20.83 26.82 16.25
CA PRO A 225 22.11 27.27 15.73
C PRO A 225 22.90 26.08 15.15
N ALA A 226 23.77 26.38 14.18
CA ALA A 226 24.62 25.38 13.56
C ALA A 226 25.48 24.67 14.63
N ARG A 227 25.51 23.34 14.57
CA ARG A 227 26.28 22.51 15.49
C ARG A 227 27.60 22.10 14.84
N TYR A 228 28.68 22.34 15.56
CA TYR A 228 30.02 21.99 15.15
C TYR A 228 30.51 20.72 15.85
N TYR A 229 31.40 19.99 15.18
CA TYR A 229 31.96 18.73 15.63
C TYR A 229 33.47 18.70 15.45
N ARG A 230 34.18 17.99 16.34
CA ARG A 230 35.65 17.91 16.31
C ARG A 230 36.19 17.19 15.06
N THR A 231 35.44 16.26 14.48
CA THR A 231 35.86 15.48 13.31
C THR A 231 34.75 15.37 12.27
N ALA A 232 35.12 15.23 11.00
CA ALA A 232 34.17 15.02 9.90
C ALA A 232 33.30 13.78 10.13
N ALA A 233 33.89 12.68 10.58
CA ALA A 233 33.17 11.44 10.91
C ALA A 233 32.12 11.66 12.01
N SER A 234 32.45 12.43 13.06
CA SER A 234 31.49 12.78 14.11
C SER A 234 30.36 13.67 13.57
N CYS A 235 30.66 14.57 12.64
CA CYS A 235 29.64 15.38 11.97
C CYS A 235 28.69 14.49 11.17
N ALA A 236 29.22 13.65 10.28
CA ALA A 236 28.46 12.73 9.43
C ALA A 236 27.52 11.81 10.22
N ARG A 237 27.99 11.20 11.32
CA ARG A 237 27.15 10.35 12.19
C ARG A 237 25.93 11.07 12.76
N ASN A 238 26.05 12.38 13.00
CA ASN A 238 24.97 13.18 13.59
C ASN A 238 24.09 13.89 12.55
N VAL A 239 24.40 13.79 11.25
CA VAL A 239 23.49 14.27 10.19
C VAL A 239 22.20 13.44 10.24
N GLY A 240 21.05 14.13 10.23
CA GLY A 240 19.76 13.46 10.36
C GLY A 240 19.51 12.84 11.74
N ARG A 241 20.21 13.30 12.80
CA ARG A 241 20.04 12.81 14.18
C ARG A 241 18.59 12.74 14.66
N PHE A 242 17.71 13.58 14.12
CA PHE A 242 16.27 13.53 14.38
C PHE A 242 15.65 12.14 14.12
N TRP A 243 16.15 11.41 13.12
CA TRP A 243 15.66 10.05 12.81
C TRP A 243 16.21 8.98 13.77
N ASN A 244 17.29 9.27 14.49
CA ASN A 244 17.97 8.33 15.40
C ASN A 244 18.07 8.91 16.83
N PRO A 245 16.95 9.18 17.51
CA PRO A 245 16.94 9.87 18.80
C PRO A 245 17.58 9.03 19.93
N HIS A 246 17.51 7.70 19.83
CA HIS A 246 18.01 6.77 20.85
C HIS A 246 19.38 6.19 20.52
N TYR A 247 20.01 6.60 19.42
CA TYR A 247 21.32 6.06 18.98
C TYR A 247 21.32 4.55 18.77
N ALA A 248 20.21 3.99 18.30
CA ALA A 248 20.11 2.55 17.98
C ALA A 248 20.91 2.19 16.72
N TYR A 249 21.16 3.17 15.84
CA TYR A 249 21.93 3.01 14.61
C TYR A 249 23.22 3.83 14.68
N GLU A 250 24.21 3.46 13.87
CA GLU A 250 25.50 4.17 13.80
C GLU A 250 25.38 5.62 13.29
N ASN A 251 24.41 5.88 12.42
CA ASN A 251 24.13 7.19 11.84
C ASN A 251 22.63 7.37 11.53
N GLY A 252 22.22 8.61 11.24
CA GLY A 252 20.82 8.93 10.96
C GLY A 252 20.28 8.30 9.67
N PHE A 253 21.11 8.17 8.62
CA PHE A 253 20.68 7.61 7.33
C PHE A 253 20.28 6.13 7.43
N LEU A 254 20.99 5.34 8.25
CA LEU A 254 20.61 3.96 8.54
C LEU A 254 19.24 3.88 9.22
N ALA A 255 18.99 4.75 10.22
CA ALA A 255 17.70 4.80 10.90
C ALA A 255 16.56 5.18 9.95
N PHE A 256 16.79 6.20 9.09
CA PHE A 256 15.81 6.57 8.05
C PHE A 256 15.56 5.42 7.07
N THR A 257 16.62 4.75 6.64
CA THR A 257 16.56 3.65 5.67
C THR A 257 15.74 2.51 6.23
N ASP A 258 15.98 2.12 7.48
CA ASP A 258 15.24 1.02 8.08
C ASP A 258 13.75 1.35 8.25
N ASP A 259 13.43 2.55 8.74
CA ASP A 259 12.04 3.02 8.85
C ASP A 259 11.33 3.12 7.49
N PHE A 260 12.04 3.59 6.45
CA PHE A 260 11.49 3.67 5.10
C PHE A 260 11.28 2.28 4.49
N CYS A 261 12.23 1.35 4.68
CA CYS A 261 12.11 -0.04 4.26
C CYS A 261 10.92 -0.72 4.94
N ASP A 262 10.74 -0.53 6.26
CA ASP A 262 9.56 -1.00 7.00
C ASP A 262 8.28 -0.44 6.36
N TYR A 263 8.23 0.86 6.10
CA TYR A 263 7.03 1.48 5.53
C TYR A 263 6.70 0.96 4.12
N ALA A 264 7.67 0.94 3.22
CA ALA A 264 7.48 0.48 1.84
C ALA A 264 7.08 -1.00 1.77
N ARG A 265 7.71 -1.84 2.60
CA ARG A 265 7.38 -3.25 2.73
C ARG A 265 5.96 -3.44 3.25
N GLU A 266 5.64 -2.85 4.38
CA GLU A 266 4.33 -3.03 5.03
C GLU A 266 3.20 -2.46 4.15
N LEU A 267 3.42 -1.36 3.43
CA LEU A 267 2.44 -0.85 2.46
C LEU A 267 2.18 -1.86 1.35
N THR A 268 3.23 -2.47 0.79
CA THR A 268 3.11 -3.48 -0.26
C THR A 268 2.38 -4.73 0.24
N LEU A 269 2.78 -5.23 1.40
CA LEU A 269 2.16 -6.41 2.00
C LEU A 269 0.70 -6.17 2.35
N HIS A 270 0.36 -4.99 2.87
CA HIS A 270 -1.01 -4.62 3.17
C HIS A 270 -1.91 -4.62 1.94
N VAL A 271 -1.41 -4.15 0.79
CA VAL A 271 -2.14 -4.22 -0.48
C VAL A 271 -2.35 -5.68 -0.90
N ILE A 272 -1.33 -6.54 -0.79
CA ILE A 272 -1.44 -7.96 -1.15
C ILE A 272 -2.45 -8.67 -0.22
N GLU A 273 -2.40 -8.43 1.09
CA GLU A 273 -3.35 -8.98 2.07
C GLU A 273 -4.78 -8.50 1.83
N TRP A 274 -4.95 -7.22 1.46
CA TRP A 274 -6.25 -6.68 1.12
C TRP A 274 -6.84 -7.40 -0.10
N TYR A 275 -6.04 -7.60 -1.16
CA TYR A 275 -6.48 -8.39 -2.31
C TYR A 275 -6.76 -9.86 -1.95
N HIS A 276 -5.93 -10.48 -1.11
CA HIS A 276 -6.19 -11.83 -0.63
C HIS A 276 -7.54 -11.90 0.09
N SER A 277 -7.79 -11.00 1.05
CA SER A 277 -9.04 -10.93 1.81
C SER A 277 -10.24 -10.65 0.91
N LYS A 278 -10.09 -9.72 -0.05
CA LYS A 278 -11.08 -9.43 -1.10
C LYS A 278 -11.46 -10.72 -1.82
N TRP A 279 -10.48 -11.43 -2.38
CA TRP A 279 -10.70 -12.65 -3.16
C TRP A 279 -11.25 -13.79 -2.30
N SER A 280 -10.85 -13.94 -1.05
CA SER A 280 -11.47 -14.90 -0.12
C SER A 280 -12.95 -14.62 0.11
N VAL A 281 -13.38 -13.35 0.12
CA VAL A 281 -14.80 -13.00 0.24
C VAL A 281 -15.55 -13.30 -1.06
N PHE A 282 -15.03 -12.87 -2.20
CA PHE A 282 -15.70 -13.08 -3.50
C PHE A 282 -15.80 -14.56 -3.88
N LEU A 283 -14.73 -15.33 -3.70
CA LEU A 283 -14.68 -16.74 -4.10
C LEU A 283 -15.44 -17.66 -3.15
N ARG A 284 -15.72 -17.21 -1.92
CA ARG A 284 -16.60 -17.94 -0.99
C ARG A 284 -18.03 -17.99 -1.50
N GLY A 285 -18.40 -17.04 -2.36
CA GLY A 285 -19.77 -16.87 -2.83
C GLY A 285 -20.72 -16.40 -1.72
N PHE A 286 -22.00 -16.30 -2.06
CA PHE A 286 -23.05 -16.04 -1.09
C PHE A 286 -23.88 -17.28 -0.82
N SER A 287 -24.35 -17.41 0.42
CA SER A 287 -25.44 -18.33 0.74
C SER A 287 -26.77 -17.73 0.28
N ARG A 288 -27.71 -18.57 -0.20
CA ARG A 288 -29.03 -18.13 -0.70
C ARG A 288 -29.74 -17.18 0.27
N GLY A 289 -29.73 -17.48 1.57
CA GLY A 289 -30.37 -16.66 2.61
C GLY A 289 -29.75 -15.26 2.82
N GLN A 290 -28.57 -14.96 2.28
CA GLN A 290 -27.98 -13.62 2.32
C GLN A 290 -28.48 -12.71 1.18
N LEU A 291 -28.95 -13.29 0.07
CA LEU A 291 -29.55 -12.56 -1.05
C LEU A 291 -31.05 -12.31 -0.86
N ASN A 292 -31.70 -13.04 0.06
CA ASN A 292 -33.07 -12.78 0.52
C ASN A 292 -33.26 -11.41 1.20
N LEU A 293 -32.22 -10.57 1.32
CA LEU A 293 -32.35 -9.17 1.74
C LEU A 293 -33.17 -8.31 0.77
N PHE A 294 -33.44 -8.81 -0.45
CA PHE A 294 -34.36 -8.20 -1.43
C PHE A 294 -35.67 -8.97 -1.59
N GLU A 295 -35.95 -9.98 -0.77
CA GLU A 295 -37.33 -10.42 -0.58
C GLU A 295 -38.06 -9.23 0.04
N THR A 296 -38.67 -8.41 -0.82
CA THR A 296 -39.76 -7.54 -0.43
C THR A 296 -40.66 -8.39 0.43
N THR A 297 -41.00 -7.88 1.61
CA THR A 297 -42.12 -8.34 2.42
C THR A 297 -43.41 -8.13 1.61
N ALA A 298 -43.58 -8.87 0.52
CA ALA A 298 -44.82 -9.00 -0.22
C ALA A 298 -45.66 -10.08 0.48
N SER A 299 -45.93 -9.85 1.76
CA SER A 299 -47.03 -10.50 2.46
C SER A 299 -47.41 -9.68 3.69
N ALA A 300 -47.99 -8.50 3.49
CA ALA A 300 -48.84 -7.88 4.49
C ALA A 300 -49.70 -6.77 3.87
N GLU A 301 -50.51 -7.08 2.85
CA GLU A 301 -51.81 -6.41 2.66
C GLU A 301 -52.65 -7.16 1.61
N ALA A 302 -53.78 -7.71 2.13
CA ALA A 302 -55.00 -8.20 1.48
C ALA A 302 -54.93 -9.32 0.43
#